data_AF-A0A7S4M3E6-F1
#
_entry.id   AF-A0A7S4M3E6-F1
#
_cell.length_a   1.000
_cell.length_b   1.000
_cell.length_c   1.000
_cell.angle_alpha   90.00
_cell.angle_beta   90.00
_cell.angle_gamma   90.00
#
_symmetry.space_group_name_H-M   'P 1'
#
loop_
_entity.id
_entity.type
_entity.pdbx_description
1 polymer ?
#
loop_
_entity_poly.entity_id
_entity_poly.type
_entity_poly.pdbx_seq_one_letter_code
_entity_poly.pdbx_strand_id
1 'polypeptide(L)'
;SFGGVVPGIAMLAASCGMLWWNEGRTLREERMLREAKKAVLSIDGDSPLASIATGDDTLLHVTGELKSRGLRDGVYPSVGRPALRLRRIAEAYQWKESKHVHEERVSSTHVKRETSYSYSTGWSTRSIDSGRFHTGGHHNPTPQVAPHTHVAE
;
A
#
# COMPACT_ATOMS: atom_id res chain seq x y z
N SER A 1 -11.40 50.82 25.18
CA SER A 1 -11.19 50.45 23.77
C SER A 1 -11.37 48.95 23.64
N PHE A 2 -12.44 48.47 23.00
CA PHE A 2 -12.77 47.05 22.86
C PHE A 2 -12.21 46.41 21.56
N GLY A 3 -11.35 47.14 20.83
CA GLY A 3 -10.87 46.73 19.50
C GLY A 3 -10.05 45.43 19.47
N GLY A 4 -9.49 45.01 20.61
CA GLY A 4 -8.71 43.77 20.71
C GLY A 4 -9.54 42.51 21.01
N VAL A 5 -10.81 42.63 21.40
CA VAL A 5 -11.64 41.49 21.84
C VAL A 5 -12.03 40.61 20.65
N VAL A 6 -12.45 41.23 19.55
CA VAL A 6 -12.86 40.53 18.33
C VAL A 6 -11.72 39.68 17.73
N PRO A 7 -10.50 40.21 17.49
CA PRO A 7 -9.40 39.37 17.00
C PRO A 7 -8.96 38.30 18.00
N GLY A 8 -9.06 38.55 19.31
CA GLY A 8 -8.78 37.55 20.34
C GLY A 8 -9.74 36.35 20.30
N ILE A 9 -11.05 36.62 20.17
CA ILE A 9 -12.07 35.56 20.02
C ILE A 9 -11.86 34.78 18.72
N ALA A 10 -11.52 35.47 17.62
CA ALA A 10 -11.22 34.82 16.35
C ALA A 10 -10.00 33.88 16.45
N MET A 11 -8.92 34.31 17.11
CA MET A 11 -7.76 33.45 17.36
C MET A 11 -8.12 32.24 18.23
N LEU A 12 -8.93 32.42 19.27
CA LEU A 12 -9.37 31.33 20.14
C LEU A 12 -10.17 30.28 19.35
N ALA A 13 -11.14 30.72 18.55
CA ALA A 13 -11.96 29.84 17.72
C ALA A 13 -11.10 29.08 16.69
N ALA A 14 -10.15 29.77 16.04
CA ALA A 14 -9.20 29.14 15.12
C ALA A 14 -8.33 28.09 15.82
N SER A 15 -7.83 28.37 17.02
CA SER A 15 -7.04 27.42 17.81
C SER A 15 -7.85 26.17 18.17
N CYS A 16 -9.10 26.33 18.63
CA CYS A 16 -9.97 25.20 18.93
C CYS A 16 -10.28 24.37 17.67
N GLY A 17 -10.53 25.01 16.52
CA GLY A 17 -10.75 24.32 15.26
C GLY A 17 -9.51 23.53 14.79
N MET A 18 -8.32 24.10 14.97
CA MET A 18 -7.06 23.43 14.63
C MET A 18 -6.79 22.22 15.54
N LEU A 19 -7.06 22.35 16.84
CA LEU A 19 -6.98 21.23 17.79
C LEU A 19 -7.97 20.13 17.44
N TRP A 20 -9.23 20.48 17.17
CA TRP A 20 -10.24 19.51 16.75
C TRP A 20 -9.80 18.74 15.50
N TRP A 21 -9.29 19.44 14.48
CA TRP A 21 -8.80 18.77 13.27
C TRP A 21 -7.68 17.78 13.63
N ASN A 22 -6.69 18.22 14.40
CA ASN A 22 -5.57 17.37 14.79
C ASN A 22 -6.01 16.14 15.61
N GLU A 23 -6.84 16.34 16.64
CA GLU A 23 -7.38 15.27 17.49
C GLU A 23 -8.27 14.31 16.70
N GLY A 24 -9.14 14.84 15.83
CA GLY A 24 -10.01 14.03 14.99
C GLY A 24 -9.22 13.10 14.06
N ARG A 25 -8.04 13.51 13.59
CA ARG A 25 -7.13 12.62 12.83
C ARG A 25 -6.58 11.49 13.71
N THR A 26 -6.06 11.82 14.89
CA THR A 26 -5.47 10.83 15.82
C THR A 26 -6.50 9.83 16.31
N LEU A 27 -7.70 10.28 16.69
CA LEU A 27 -8.77 9.42 17.19
C LEU A 27 -9.26 8.40 16.16
N ARG A 28 -9.35 8.81 14.88
CA ARG A 28 -9.73 7.90 13.78
C ARG A 28 -8.72 6.77 13.61
N GLU A 29 -7.43 7.11 13.63
CA GLU A 29 -6.35 6.14 13.50
C GLU A 29 -6.33 5.16 14.67
N GLU A 30 -6.43 5.66 15.91
CA GLU A 30 -6.50 4.78 17.07
C GLU A 30 -7.70 3.84 17.04
N ARG A 31 -8.87 4.34 16.62
CA ARG A 31 -10.09 3.51 16.52
C ARG A 31 -9.92 2.42 15.47
N MET A 32 -9.43 2.77 14.28
CA MET A 32 -9.11 1.80 13.22
C MET A 32 -8.14 0.74 13.71
N LEU A 33 -7.04 1.13 14.38
CA LEU A 33 -6.07 0.19 14.92
C LEU A 33 -6.65 -0.70 16.03
N ARG A 34 -7.51 -0.15 16.91
CA ARG A 34 -8.19 -0.93 17.95
C ARG A 34 -9.15 -1.95 17.35
N GLU A 35 -9.91 -1.57 16.32
CA GLU A 35 -10.82 -2.48 15.62
C GLU A 35 -10.03 -3.57 14.86
N ALA A 36 -8.97 -3.18 14.14
CA ALA A 36 -8.06 -4.11 13.47
C ALA A 36 -7.43 -5.12 14.45
N LYS A 37 -6.96 -4.67 15.62
CA LYS A 37 -6.40 -5.56 16.66
C LYS A 37 -7.38 -6.59 17.20
N LYS A 38 -8.69 -6.30 17.16
CA LYS A 38 -9.73 -7.25 17.59
C LYS A 38 -10.06 -8.28 16.51
N ALA A 39 -9.92 -7.91 15.24
CA ALA A 39 -10.24 -8.75 14.10
C ALA A 39 -9.04 -9.55 13.56
N VAL A 40 -7.82 -9.19 13.96
CA VAL A 40 -6.59 -9.77 13.40
C VAL A 40 -6.29 -11.16 13.94
N LEU A 41 -6.02 -12.09 13.04
CA LEU A 41 -5.44 -13.39 13.38
C LEU A 41 -3.92 -13.27 13.38
N SER A 42 -3.30 -13.45 14.55
CA SER A 42 -1.85 -13.44 14.68
C SER A 42 -1.28 -14.83 14.44
N ILE A 43 -0.27 -14.93 13.58
CA ILE A 43 0.40 -16.17 13.21
C ILE A 43 1.92 -16.02 13.34
N ASP A 44 2.58 -17.11 13.70
CA ASP A 44 4.04 -17.20 13.69
C ASP A 44 4.52 -17.35 12.24
N GLY A 45 5.52 -16.57 11.84
CA GLY A 45 6.11 -16.59 10.50
C GLY A 45 6.79 -17.89 10.14
N ASP A 46 7.15 -18.72 11.14
CA ASP A 46 7.70 -20.06 10.93
C ASP A 46 6.60 -21.13 10.74
N SER A 47 5.33 -20.76 10.87
CA SER A 47 4.21 -21.69 10.69
C SER A 47 4.03 -22.11 9.23
N PRO A 48 3.71 -23.38 8.93
CA PRO A 48 3.42 -23.81 7.57
C PRO A 48 2.24 -23.04 6.96
N LEU A 49 2.39 -22.54 5.74
CA LEU A 49 1.30 -21.85 5.02
C LEU A 49 0.01 -22.68 4.94
N ALA A 50 0.13 -24.00 4.85
CA ALA A 50 -1.00 -24.93 4.79
C ALA A 50 -1.84 -24.98 6.08
N SER A 51 -1.29 -24.54 7.23
CA SER A 51 -2.06 -24.44 8.48
C SER A 51 -2.83 -23.12 8.63
N ILE A 52 -2.66 -22.18 7.70
CA ILE A 52 -3.36 -20.89 7.72
C ILE A 52 -4.67 -21.06 6.94
N ALA A 53 -5.70 -21.59 7.60
CA ALA A 53 -7.05 -21.68 7.04
C ALA A 53 -7.80 -20.37 7.33
N THR A 54 -7.78 -19.44 6.37
CA THR A 54 -8.54 -18.20 6.46
C THR A 54 -9.44 -18.02 5.24
N GLY A 55 -10.65 -17.52 5.48
CA GLY A 55 -11.53 -17.06 4.40
C GLY A 55 -11.09 -15.72 3.84
N ASP A 56 -11.72 -15.32 2.73
CA ASP A 56 -11.58 -13.98 2.16
C ASP A 56 -11.87 -12.91 3.24
N ASP A 57 -11.16 -11.77 3.18
CA ASP A 57 -11.24 -10.64 4.13
C ASP A 57 -10.71 -10.87 5.56
N THR A 58 -9.90 -11.91 5.79
CA THR A 58 -9.24 -12.09 7.10
C THR A 58 -7.99 -11.21 7.23
N LEU A 59 -7.93 -10.37 8.26
CA LEU A 59 -6.71 -9.62 8.59
C LEU A 59 -5.71 -10.57 9.27
N LEU A 60 -4.53 -10.72 8.67
CA LEU A 60 -3.44 -11.52 9.20
C LEU A 60 -2.33 -10.63 9.75
N HIS A 61 -1.80 -10.98 10.93
CA HIS A 61 -0.60 -10.38 11.50
C HIS A 61 0.45 -11.47 11.66
N VAL A 62 1.56 -11.34 10.93
CA VAL A 62 2.64 -12.32 10.95
C VAL A 62 3.81 -11.76 11.75
N THR A 63 4.30 -12.53 12.73
CA THR A 63 5.47 -12.18 13.53
C THR A 63 6.55 -13.22 13.37
N GLY A 64 7.82 -12.82 13.29
CA GLY A 64 8.94 -13.74 13.20
C GLY A 64 10.24 -13.09 13.66
N GLU A 65 11.25 -13.92 13.92
CA GLU A 65 12.56 -13.45 14.35
C GLU A 65 13.35 -12.85 13.17
N LEU A 66 13.81 -11.60 13.31
CA LEU A 66 14.62 -10.95 12.28
C LEU A 66 16.12 -11.19 12.53
N LYS A 67 16.77 -11.97 11.65
CA LYS A 67 18.22 -12.21 11.69
C LYS A 67 18.93 -11.48 10.55
N SER A 68 20.01 -10.76 10.87
CA SER A 68 20.85 -10.05 9.90
C SER A 68 22.32 -10.36 10.12
N ARG A 69 23.09 -10.39 9.02
CA ARG A 69 24.55 -10.53 9.05
C ARG A 69 25.28 -9.21 9.34
N GLY A 70 24.53 -8.11 9.50
CA GLY A 70 25.06 -6.76 9.66
C GLY A 70 25.50 -6.14 8.32
N LEU A 71 26.06 -4.93 8.40
CA LEU A 71 26.65 -4.23 7.26
C LEU A 71 28.17 -4.41 7.30
N ARG A 72 28.76 -4.79 6.17
CA ARG A 72 30.22 -4.85 5.98
C ARG A 72 30.62 -4.08 4.73
N ASP A 73 31.78 -3.44 4.81
CA ASP A 73 32.40 -2.82 3.65
C ASP A 73 33.02 -3.90 2.73
N GLY A 74 32.82 -3.76 1.42
CA GLY A 74 33.31 -4.73 0.44
C GLY A 74 34.81 -4.62 0.16
N VAL A 75 35.42 -3.46 0.45
CA VAL A 75 36.84 -3.17 0.26
C VAL A 75 37.62 -3.39 1.57
N TYR A 76 37.00 -3.10 2.72
CA TYR A 76 37.57 -3.27 4.06
C TYR A 76 36.75 -4.26 4.90
N PRO A 77 36.98 -5.58 4.79
CA PRO A 77 36.16 -6.60 5.45
C PRO A 77 36.14 -6.53 6.99
N SER A 78 37.16 -5.91 7.59
CA SER A 78 37.27 -5.63 9.02
C SER A 78 36.38 -4.49 9.50
N VAL A 79 35.90 -3.63 8.58
CA VAL A 79 34.99 -2.54 8.86
C VAL A 79 33.56 -3.02 8.65
N GLY A 80 32.85 -3.23 9.76
CA GLY A 80 31.45 -3.62 9.75
C GLY A 80 30.77 -3.36 11.09
N ARG A 81 29.43 -3.29 11.06
CA ARG A 81 28.61 -3.11 12.26
C ARG A 81 27.30 -3.89 12.15
N PRO A 82 26.70 -4.33 13.27
CA PRO A 82 25.31 -4.75 13.28
C PRO A 82 24.43 -3.61 12.73
N ALA A 83 23.65 -3.90 11.70
CA ALA A 83 22.79 -2.92 11.06
C ALA A 83 21.56 -3.59 10.48
N LEU A 84 20.44 -2.88 10.56
CA LEU A 84 19.14 -3.26 10.01
C LEU A 84 18.53 -2.04 9.35
N ARG A 85 17.86 -2.24 8.21
CA ARG A 85 17.02 -1.23 7.58
C ARG A 85 15.65 -1.82 7.32
N LEU A 86 14.61 -1.16 7.83
CA LEU A 86 13.23 -1.58 7.57
C LEU A 86 12.73 -0.92 6.28
N ARG A 87 12.36 -1.76 5.31
CA ARG A 87 11.62 -1.34 4.12
C ARG A 87 10.25 -1.99 4.15
N ARG A 88 9.21 -1.18 4.29
CA ARG A 88 7.82 -1.63 4.20
C ARG A 88 7.33 -1.49 2.77
N ILE A 89 6.83 -2.57 2.19
CA ILE A 89 6.20 -2.59 0.86
C ILE A 89 4.74 -3.01 1.06
N ALA A 90 3.81 -2.14 0.72
CA ALA A 90 2.38 -2.47 0.69
C ALA A 90 1.98 -2.78 -0.75
N GLU A 91 1.39 -3.96 -0.96
CA GLU A 91 0.95 -4.45 -2.28
C GLU A 91 -0.50 -4.92 -2.21
N ALA A 92 -1.21 -4.80 -3.33
CA ALA A 92 -2.52 -5.40 -3.53
C ALA A 92 -2.39 -6.55 -4.53
N TYR A 93 -2.97 -7.70 -4.21
CA TYR A 93 -3.18 -8.77 -5.18
C TYR A 93 -4.42 -8.43 -6.01
N GLN A 94 -4.21 -8.14 -7.29
CA GLN A 94 -5.24 -7.56 -8.13
C GLN A 94 -5.05 -7.95 -9.61
N TRP A 95 -6.10 -7.80 -10.41
CA TRP A 95 -6.05 -7.96 -11.86
C TRP A 95 -5.21 -6.87 -12.53
N LYS A 96 -4.50 -7.29 -13.57
CA LYS A 96 -3.69 -6.49 -14.48
C LYS A 96 -4.11 -6.80 -15.91
N GLU A 97 -4.45 -5.76 -16.66
CA GLU A 97 -4.66 -5.84 -18.10
C GLU A 97 -3.34 -5.54 -18.84
N SER A 98 -2.99 -6.39 -19.81
CA SER A 98 -1.89 -6.15 -20.74
C SER A 98 -2.44 -6.02 -22.16
N LYS A 99 -2.08 -4.93 -22.83
CA LYS A 99 -2.47 -4.66 -24.21
C LYS A 99 -1.34 -5.07 -25.15
N HIS A 100 -1.65 -5.93 -26.11
CA HIS A 100 -0.74 -6.32 -27.19
C HIS A 100 -1.25 -5.75 -28.50
N VAL A 101 -0.37 -5.09 -29.25
CA VAL A 101 -0.67 -4.57 -30.59
C VAL A 101 0.23 -5.31 -31.57
N HIS A 102 -0.38 -6.05 -32.48
CA HIS A 102 0.27 -6.71 -33.58
C HIS A 102 -0.02 -5.94 -34.87
N GLU A 103 1.02 -5.57 -35.60
CA GLU A 103 0.89 -4.92 -36.90
C GLU A 103 1.50 -5.82 -37.97
N GLU A 104 0.69 -6.19 -38.95
CA GLU A 104 1.08 -7.04 -40.06
C GLU A 104 0.90 -6.27 -41.36
N ARG A 105 1.96 -6.16 -42.16
CA ARG A 105 1.90 -5.50 -43.46
C ARG A 105 1.36 -6.47 -44.50
N VAL A 106 0.13 -6.22 -44.95
CA VAL A 106 -0.57 -7.07 -45.93
C VAL A 106 -0.22 -6.66 -47.36
N SER A 107 0.17 -5.40 -47.59
CA SER A 107 0.63 -4.92 -48.90
C SER A 107 1.56 -3.70 -48.79
N SER A 108 2.04 -3.20 -49.93
CA SER A 108 2.86 -1.98 -49.97
C SER A 108 2.14 -0.75 -49.41
N THR A 109 0.80 -0.73 -49.44
CA THR A 109 -0.04 0.39 -48.99
C THR A 109 -0.91 0.08 -47.77
N HIS A 110 -1.10 -1.19 -47.39
CA HIS A 110 -1.99 -1.59 -46.30
C HIS A 110 -1.24 -2.30 -45.16
N VAL A 111 -1.53 -1.84 -43.94
CA VAL A 111 -1.11 -2.48 -42.68
C VAL A 111 -2.35 -2.87 -41.90
N LYS A 112 -2.43 -4.14 -41.51
CA LYS A 112 -3.45 -4.68 -40.62
C LYS A 112 -2.96 -4.51 -39.19
N ARG A 113 -3.77 -3.87 -38.34
CA ARG A 113 -3.51 -3.73 -36.90
C ARG A 113 -4.49 -4.59 -36.12
N GLU A 114 -3.96 -5.54 -35.37
CA GLU A 114 -4.71 -6.39 -34.45
C GLU A 114 -4.33 -6.02 -33.01
N THR A 115 -5.33 -5.71 -32.18
CA THR A 115 -5.12 -5.38 -30.77
C THR A 115 -5.77 -6.47 -29.93
N SER A 116 -5.00 -7.10 -29.07
CA SER A 116 -5.48 -8.10 -28.12
C SER A 116 -5.20 -7.65 -26.68
N TYR A 117 -6.06 -8.10 -25.76
CA TYR A 117 -5.95 -7.80 -24.33
C TYR A 117 -5.85 -9.11 -23.57
N SER A 118 -4.91 -9.18 -22.63
CA SER A 118 -4.74 -10.32 -21.73
C SER A 118 -4.87 -9.86 -20.27
N TYR A 119 -5.36 -10.75 -19.42
CA TYR A 119 -5.62 -10.46 -18.01
C TYR A 119 -4.89 -11.46 -17.13
N SER A 120 -4.27 -10.95 -16.06
CA SER A 120 -3.56 -11.78 -15.09
C SER A 120 -3.70 -11.18 -13.70
N THR A 121 -3.68 -12.02 -12.66
CA THR A 121 -3.62 -11.54 -11.28
C THR A 121 -2.18 -11.49 -10.79
N GLY A 122 -1.88 -10.53 -9.92
CA GLY A 122 -0.57 -10.45 -9.29
C GLY A 122 -0.45 -9.30 -8.30
N TRP A 123 0.60 -9.36 -7.48
CA TRP A 123 0.93 -8.30 -6.53
C TRP A 123 1.35 -7.02 -7.24
N SER A 124 0.91 -5.88 -6.71
CA SER A 124 1.20 -4.56 -7.25
C SER A 124 1.30 -3.51 -6.14
N THR A 125 2.35 -2.71 -6.15
CA THR A 125 2.54 -1.55 -5.28
C THR A 125 1.74 -0.33 -5.74
N ARG A 126 0.82 -0.46 -6.69
CA ARG A 126 -0.07 0.61 -7.17
C ARG A 126 -1.48 0.08 -7.34
N SER A 127 -2.49 0.85 -6.96
CA SER A 127 -3.89 0.54 -7.26
C SER A 127 -4.14 0.59 -8.76
N ILE A 128 -4.77 -0.44 -9.30
CA ILE A 128 -5.19 -0.48 -10.72
C ILE A 128 -6.70 -0.32 -10.76
N ASP A 129 -7.15 0.76 -11.41
CA ASP A 129 -8.55 1.05 -11.66
C ASP A 129 -9.12 0.08 -12.72
N SER A 130 -9.71 -1.01 -12.24
CA SER A 130 -10.34 -2.01 -13.10
C SER A 130 -11.55 -1.49 -13.87
N GLY A 131 -12.10 -0.32 -13.52
CA GLY A 131 -13.17 0.31 -14.28
C GLY A 131 -12.71 0.78 -15.67
N ARG A 132 -11.40 0.82 -15.92
CA ARG A 132 -10.79 1.18 -17.21
C ARG A 132 -10.40 -0.01 -18.06
N PHE A 133 -10.60 -1.23 -17.58
CA PHE A 133 -10.31 -2.42 -18.37
C PHE A 133 -11.20 -2.48 -19.60
N HIS A 134 -10.63 -2.97 -20.70
CA HIS A 134 -11.29 -3.16 -21.98
C HIS A 134 -12.43 -4.18 -21.88
N THR A 135 -12.26 -5.20 -21.04
CA THR A 135 -13.25 -6.26 -20.80
C THR A 135 -13.59 -6.34 -19.32
N GLY A 136 -14.90 -6.29 -19.01
CA GLY A 136 -15.41 -6.46 -17.65
C GLY A 136 -15.22 -7.87 -17.09
N GLY A 137 -15.57 -8.07 -15.81
CA GLY A 137 -15.43 -9.34 -15.09
C GLY A 137 -14.14 -9.48 -14.27
N HIS A 138 -13.22 -8.52 -14.39
CA HIS A 138 -11.96 -8.46 -13.62
C HIS A 138 -12.02 -7.31 -12.62
N HIS A 139 -12.62 -7.54 -11.45
CA HIS A 139 -12.83 -6.48 -10.45
C HIS A 139 -11.67 -6.43 -9.46
N ASN A 140 -11.08 -5.25 -9.30
CA ASN A 140 -10.05 -5.01 -8.29
C ASN A 140 -10.66 -4.47 -7.00
N PRO A 141 -10.11 -4.86 -5.84
CA PRO A 141 -10.52 -4.26 -4.57
C PRO A 141 -10.19 -2.77 -4.59
N THR A 142 -11.07 -1.94 -4.00
CA THR A 142 -10.75 -0.54 -3.74
C THR A 142 -9.94 -0.48 -2.45
N PRO A 143 -8.64 -0.19 -2.50
CA PRO A 143 -7.83 -0.28 -1.30
C PRO A 143 -8.14 0.89 -0.37
N GLN A 144 -8.40 0.60 0.90
CA GLN A 144 -8.57 1.63 1.94
C GLN A 144 -7.25 2.38 2.19
N VAL A 145 -6.11 1.72 1.96
CA VAL A 145 -4.77 2.32 2.02
C VAL A 145 -4.07 2.07 0.69
N ALA A 146 -3.70 3.15 0.01
CA ALA A 146 -2.99 3.04 -1.26
C ALA A 146 -1.68 2.24 -1.07
N PRO A 147 -1.41 1.24 -1.92
CA PRO A 147 -0.10 0.59 -1.99
C PRO A 147 1.02 1.62 -2.13
N HIS A 148 2.06 1.52 -1.30
CA HIS A 148 3.21 2.42 -1.28
C HIS A 148 4.41 1.74 -0.62
N THR A 149 5.61 2.27 -0.90
CA THR A 149 6.85 1.84 -0.24
C THR A 149 7.29 2.91 0.73
N HIS A 150 7.65 2.52 1.95
CA HIS A 150 8.25 3.38 2.95
C HIS A 150 9.59 2.81 3.38
N VAL A 151 10.60 3.67 3.46
CA VAL A 151 11.94 3.33 3.98
C VAL A 151 12.13 4.19 5.22
N ALA A 152 12.32 3.55 6.37
CA ALA A 152 12.81 4.25 7.55
C ALA A 152 14.33 4.35 7.43
N GLU A 153 14.87 5.57 7.59
CA GLU A 153 16.31 5.84 7.69
C GLU A 153 16.84 5.52 9.09
#